data_AF-A0A7W1DTB3-F1
#
_entry.id   AF-A0A7W1DTB3-F1
#
_cell.length_a   1.000
_cell.length_b   1.000
_cell.length_c   1.000
_cell.angle_alpha   90.00
_cell.angle_beta   90.00
_cell.angle_gamma   90.00
#
_symmetry.space_group_name_H-M   'P 1'
#
loop_
_entity.id
_entity.type
_entity.pdbx_description
1 polymer ?
#
loop_
_entity_poly.entity_id
_entity_poly.type
_entity_poly.pdbx_seq_one_letter_code
_entity_poly.pdbx_strand_id
1 'polypeptide(L)'
;MDQDLSSFRPSRIWKRMTAERRQQAAENFWNDEQSADQQIEAITTIASHMKFRTKSVVALPLERKVKYLLGLPNMSDSIAARSLVAYHLEHQRPMMGAFLDGLGIPHEDGLINEDNVTVPDAEKVKAAAEELAGKFPADEVWLYFSTLVSQDPETWSALIDLPQTQPPEAAAG
;
A
#
# COMPACT_ATOMS: atom_id res chain seq x y z
N MET A 1 20.23 11.14 13.50
CA MET A 1 20.13 9.68 13.35
C MET A 1 19.16 9.48 12.22
N ASP A 2 19.60 8.93 11.09
CA ASP A 2 18.66 8.58 10.03
C ASP A 2 17.88 7.36 10.51
N GLN A 3 16.56 7.48 10.62
CA GLN A 3 15.68 6.40 11.03
C GLN A 3 15.70 5.31 9.94
N ASP A 4 15.87 4.04 10.31
CA ASP A 4 15.91 2.95 9.33
C ASP A 4 14.50 2.70 8.77
N LEU A 5 14.24 3.23 7.57
CA LEU A 5 12.97 3.05 6.85
C LEU A 5 12.95 1.79 5.97
N SER A 6 13.96 0.92 6.06
CA SER A 6 14.07 -0.21 5.16
C SER A 6 12.91 -1.20 5.27
N SER A 7 12.26 -1.29 6.44
CA SER A 7 11.04 -2.10 6.67
C SER A 7 9.82 -1.58 5.90
N PHE A 8 9.77 -0.27 5.64
CA PHE A 8 8.67 0.42 4.96
C PHE A 8 8.85 0.48 3.44
N ARG A 9 9.90 -0.12 2.88
CA ARG A 9 10.01 -0.23 1.41
C ARG A 9 8.78 -0.94 0.84
N PRO A 10 8.13 -0.41 -0.21
CA PRO A 10 6.90 -0.98 -0.76
C PRO A 10 7.02 -2.47 -1.09
N SER A 11 8.13 -2.90 -1.70
CA SER A 11 8.37 -4.31 -2.02
C SER A 11 8.53 -5.21 -0.79
N ARG A 12 8.96 -4.67 0.36
CA ARG A 12 9.00 -5.41 1.64
C ARG A 12 7.63 -5.52 2.28
N ILE A 13 6.85 -4.44 2.28
CA ILE A 13 5.45 -4.44 2.74
C ILE A 13 4.66 -5.47 1.92
N TRP A 14 4.77 -5.39 0.59
CA TRP A 14 4.16 -6.35 -0.35
C TRP A 14 4.47 -7.80 0.00
N LYS A 15 5.74 -8.14 0.28
CA LYS A 15 6.15 -9.51 0.61
C LYS A 15 5.55 -10.03 1.93
N ARG A 16 5.14 -9.15 2.84
CA ARG A 16 4.52 -9.49 4.13
C ARG A 16 3.00 -9.63 4.05
N MET A 17 2.37 -9.16 2.97
CA MET A 17 0.94 -9.34 2.72
C MET A 17 0.61 -10.82 2.46
N THR A 18 -0.59 -11.23 2.88
CA THR A 18 -1.15 -12.54 2.54
C THR A 18 -1.26 -12.72 1.02
N ALA A 19 -1.34 -13.97 0.56
CA ALA A 19 -1.49 -14.24 -0.87
C ALA A 19 -2.77 -13.63 -1.45
N GLU A 20 -3.87 -13.70 -0.69
CA GLU A 20 -5.17 -13.13 -1.05
C GLU A 20 -5.10 -11.61 -1.20
N ARG A 21 -4.53 -10.89 -0.22
CA ARG A 21 -4.39 -9.43 -0.33
C ARG A 21 -3.48 -9.00 -1.47
N ARG A 22 -2.39 -9.74 -1.74
CA ARG A 22 -1.55 -9.47 -2.92
C ARG A 22 -2.33 -9.65 -4.21
N GLN A 23 -3.20 -10.64 -4.29
CA GLN A 23 -4.05 -10.85 -5.45
C GLN A 23 -5.03 -9.69 -5.64
N GLN A 24 -5.76 -9.31 -4.58
CA GLN A 24 -6.68 -8.16 -4.60
C GLN A 24 -5.96 -6.86 -5.00
N ALA A 25 -4.80 -6.58 -4.37
CA ALA A 25 -3.99 -5.40 -4.68
C ALA A 25 -3.50 -5.39 -6.14
N ALA A 26 -3.09 -6.54 -6.69
CA ALA A 26 -2.71 -6.67 -8.09
C ALA A 26 -3.90 -6.47 -9.05
N GLU A 27 -5.08 -6.98 -8.71
CA GLU A 27 -6.31 -6.78 -9.49
C GLU A 27 -6.67 -5.29 -9.54
N ASN A 28 -6.69 -4.61 -8.38
CA ASN A 28 -6.99 -3.18 -8.29
C ASN A 28 -5.93 -2.35 -9.02
N PHE A 29 -4.65 -2.69 -8.90
CA PHE A 29 -3.56 -2.05 -9.62
C PHE A 29 -3.76 -2.05 -11.15
N TRP A 30 -4.23 -3.15 -11.73
CA TRP A 30 -4.46 -3.22 -13.17
C TRP A 30 -5.71 -2.48 -13.63
N ASN A 31 -6.65 -2.21 -12.73
CA ASN A 31 -7.86 -1.45 -13.00
C ASN A 31 -7.72 0.05 -12.64
N ASP A 32 -6.66 0.43 -11.93
CA ASP A 32 -6.41 1.80 -11.51
C ASP A 32 -5.90 2.68 -12.66
N GLU A 33 -6.70 3.66 -13.04
CA GLU A 33 -6.37 4.63 -14.10
C GLU A 33 -5.17 5.52 -13.74
N GLN A 34 -4.89 5.72 -12.45
CA GLN A 34 -3.77 6.51 -11.97
C GLN A 34 -2.43 5.73 -11.96
N SER A 35 -2.45 4.46 -12.35
CA SER A 35 -1.27 3.59 -12.36
C SER A 35 -0.69 3.33 -13.75
N ALA A 36 -1.06 4.12 -14.77
CA ALA A 36 -0.69 3.89 -16.17
C ALA A 36 0.83 3.66 -16.40
N ASP A 37 1.68 4.49 -15.81
CA ASP A 37 3.15 4.36 -15.96
C ASP A 37 3.66 3.06 -15.33
N GLN A 38 3.19 2.72 -14.13
CA GLN A 38 3.55 1.48 -13.45
C GLN A 38 2.97 0.25 -14.14
N GLN A 39 1.80 0.36 -14.78
CA GLN A 39 1.25 -0.71 -15.61
C GLN A 39 2.13 -0.97 -16.84
N ILE A 40 2.66 0.08 -17.47
CA ILE A 40 3.64 -0.05 -18.57
C ILE A 40 4.93 -0.72 -18.09
N GLU A 41 5.43 -0.33 -16.90
CA GLU A 41 6.57 -0.96 -16.23
C GLU A 41 6.31 -2.46 -15.98
N ALA A 42 5.16 -2.79 -15.41
CA ALA A 42 4.74 -4.16 -15.12
C ALA A 42 4.61 -4.99 -16.41
N ILE A 43 4.01 -4.44 -17.46
CA ILE A 43 3.90 -5.08 -18.78
C ILE A 43 5.28 -5.41 -19.34
N THR A 44 6.21 -4.46 -19.27
CA THR A 44 7.57 -4.63 -19.79
C THR A 44 8.34 -5.68 -18.98
N THR A 45 8.18 -5.66 -17.66
CA THR A 45 8.82 -6.62 -16.75
C THR A 45 8.30 -8.04 -16.97
N ILE A 46 6.97 -8.21 -17.08
CA ILE A 46 6.34 -9.49 -17.40
C ILE A 46 6.77 -9.98 -18.77
N ALA A 47 6.80 -9.11 -19.78
CA ALA A 47 7.21 -9.46 -21.13
C ALA A 47 8.65 -10.01 -21.14
N SER A 48 9.57 -9.33 -20.45
CA SER A 48 10.95 -9.77 -20.30
C SER A 48 11.06 -11.12 -19.58
N HIS A 49 10.40 -11.25 -18.42
CA HIS A 49 10.47 -12.47 -17.59
C HIS A 49 9.86 -13.70 -18.31
N MET A 50 8.72 -13.51 -18.96
CA MET A 50 7.99 -14.57 -19.66
C MET A 50 8.47 -14.78 -21.11
N LYS A 51 9.42 -13.98 -21.59
CA LYS A 51 9.89 -13.95 -22.99
C LYS A 51 8.77 -13.70 -24.00
N PHE A 52 7.78 -12.88 -23.62
CA PHE A 52 6.70 -12.44 -24.49
C PHE A 52 7.05 -11.11 -25.16
N ARG A 53 6.34 -10.79 -26.24
CA ARG A 53 6.28 -9.42 -26.74
C ARG A 53 5.39 -8.59 -25.81
N THR A 54 5.73 -7.32 -25.59
CA THR A 54 4.91 -6.40 -24.75
C THR A 54 3.46 -6.34 -25.22
N LYS A 55 3.23 -6.25 -26.53
CA LYS A 55 1.88 -6.29 -27.13
C LYS A 55 1.08 -7.55 -26.76
N SER A 56 1.76 -8.70 -26.61
CA SER A 56 1.11 -9.94 -26.18
C SER A 56 0.67 -9.84 -24.72
N VAL A 57 1.46 -9.19 -23.85
CA VAL A 57 1.10 -8.98 -22.44
C VAL A 57 -0.05 -7.98 -22.29
N VAL A 58 -0.05 -6.90 -23.08
CA VAL A 58 -1.15 -5.92 -23.13
C VAL A 58 -2.50 -6.61 -23.40
N ALA A 59 -2.51 -7.55 -24.35
CA ALA A 59 -3.70 -8.27 -24.80
C ALA A 59 -4.16 -9.41 -23.85
N LEU A 60 -3.44 -9.68 -22.77
CA LEU A 60 -3.83 -10.71 -21.81
C LEU A 60 -5.11 -10.31 -21.05
N PRO A 61 -5.98 -11.28 -20.72
CA PRO A 61 -7.03 -11.09 -19.74
C PRO A 61 -6.44 -10.65 -18.38
N LEU A 62 -7.22 -9.89 -17.60
CA LEU A 62 -6.83 -9.38 -16.28
C LEU A 62 -6.27 -10.49 -15.38
N GLU A 63 -6.98 -11.61 -15.24
CA GLU A 63 -6.56 -12.77 -14.45
C GLU A 63 -5.15 -13.26 -14.81
N ARG A 64 -4.79 -13.24 -16.09
CA ARG A 64 -3.46 -13.64 -16.56
C ARG A 64 -2.41 -12.58 -16.24
N LYS A 65 -2.74 -11.29 -16.35
CA LYS A 65 -1.85 -10.19 -15.96
C LYS A 65 -1.54 -10.25 -14.46
N VAL A 66 -2.57 -10.42 -13.63
CA VAL A 66 -2.47 -10.62 -12.18
C VAL A 66 -1.59 -11.82 -11.86
N LYS A 67 -1.90 -12.98 -12.46
CA LYS A 67 -1.11 -14.21 -12.26
C LYS A 67 0.37 -14.02 -12.59
N TYR A 68 0.69 -13.38 -13.72
CA TYR A 68 2.08 -13.17 -14.12
C TYR A 68 2.78 -12.12 -13.25
N LEU A 69 2.08 -11.07 -12.85
CA LEU A 69 2.60 -10.07 -11.93
C LEU A 69 2.97 -10.70 -10.58
N LEU A 70 2.08 -11.51 -10.00
CA LEU A 70 2.33 -12.23 -8.74
C LEU A 70 3.42 -13.30 -8.86
N GLY A 71 3.62 -13.83 -10.07
CA GLY A 71 4.66 -14.82 -10.38
C GLY A 71 6.05 -14.22 -10.57
N LEU A 72 6.21 -12.90 -10.60
CA LEU A 72 7.53 -12.27 -10.70
C LEU A 72 8.37 -12.58 -9.44
N PRO A 73 9.67 -12.92 -9.60
CA PRO A 73 10.53 -13.25 -8.46
C PRO A 73 10.76 -12.04 -7.53
N ASN A 74 10.71 -10.82 -8.08
CA ASN A 74 10.79 -9.59 -7.32
C ASN A 74 9.81 -8.57 -7.89
N MET A 75 9.06 -7.92 -6.99
CA MET A 75 8.26 -6.74 -7.31
C MET A 75 9.14 -5.50 -7.17
N SER A 76 9.06 -4.56 -8.12
CA SER A 76 9.70 -3.26 -7.95
C SER A 76 8.97 -2.45 -6.88
N ASP A 77 9.66 -1.51 -6.23
CA ASP A 77 9.02 -0.63 -5.26
C ASP A 77 7.95 0.26 -5.92
N SER A 78 8.17 0.66 -7.18
CA SER A 78 7.24 1.45 -7.98
C SER A 78 5.88 0.74 -8.15
N ILE A 79 5.89 -0.50 -8.62
CA ILE A 79 4.66 -1.29 -8.82
C ILE A 79 4.04 -1.67 -7.48
N ALA A 80 4.85 -2.05 -6.49
CA ALA A 80 4.36 -2.37 -5.15
C ALA A 80 3.66 -1.16 -4.49
N ALA A 81 4.25 0.04 -4.59
CA ALA A 81 3.66 1.26 -4.03
C ALA A 81 2.28 1.54 -4.63
N ARG A 82 2.15 1.48 -5.97
CA ARG A 82 0.86 1.67 -6.62
C ARG A 82 -0.15 0.57 -6.28
N SER A 83 0.29 -0.68 -6.15
CA SER A 83 -0.58 -1.78 -5.76
C SER A 83 -1.10 -1.63 -4.33
N LEU A 84 -0.25 -1.17 -3.41
CA LEU A 84 -0.66 -0.85 -2.04
C LEU A 84 -1.70 0.27 -2.04
N VAL A 85 -1.46 1.38 -2.75
CA VAL A 85 -2.44 2.48 -2.84
C VAL A 85 -3.78 2.01 -3.41
N ALA A 86 -3.75 1.31 -4.56
CA ALA A 86 -4.97 0.79 -5.19
C ALA A 86 -5.75 -0.16 -4.28
N TYR A 87 -5.07 -0.96 -3.45
CA TYR A 87 -5.72 -1.80 -2.44
C TYR A 87 -6.50 -0.97 -1.40
N HIS A 88 -5.88 0.06 -0.83
CA HIS A 88 -6.51 0.87 0.22
C HIS A 88 -7.70 1.66 -0.33
N LEU A 89 -7.56 2.23 -1.54
CA LEU A 89 -8.62 3.00 -2.17
C LEU A 89 -9.85 2.17 -2.53
N GLU A 90 -9.68 0.87 -2.80
CA GLU A 90 -10.80 -0.01 -3.11
C GLU A 90 -11.41 -0.64 -1.84
N HIS A 91 -10.57 -1.06 -0.89
CA HIS A 91 -11.02 -1.93 0.21
C HIS A 91 -11.02 -1.27 1.59
N GLN A 92 -10.30 -0.17 1.79
CA GLN A 92 -10.00 0.35 3.13
C GLN A 92 -10.36 1.83 3.32
N ARG A 93 -11.19 2.40 2.44
CA ARG A 93 -11.69 3.79 2.59
C ARG A 93 -12.30 4.09 3.96
N PRO A 94 -13.13 3.22 4.56
CA PRO A 94 -13.66 3.48 5.90
C PRO A 94 -12.56 3.61 6.97
N MET A 95 -11.48 2.83 6.85
CA MET A 95 -10.33 2.91 7.77
C MET A 95 -9.53 4.19 7.55
N MET A 96 -9.28 4.54 6.30
CA MET A 96 -8.60 5.78 5.92
C MET A 96 -9.36 7.00 6.47
N GLY A 97 -10.67 7.05 6.27
CA GLY A 97 -11.53 8.10 6.81
C GLY A 97 -11.49 8.16 8.34
N ALA A 98 -11.66 7.02 9.02
CA ALA A 98 -11.63 6.96 10.47
C ALA A 98 -10.31 7.49 11.09
N PHE A 99 -9.17 7.24 10.43
CA PHE A 99 -7.89 7.78 10.86
C PHE A 99 -7.80 9.30 10.66
N LEU A 100 -8.22 9.78 9.48
CA LEU A 100 -8.22 11.22 9.17
C LEU A 100 -9.20 12.00 10.06
N ASP A 101 -10.38 11.44 10.34
CA ASP A 101 -11.35 11.96 11.31
C ASP A 101 -10.72 12.11 12.71
N GLY A 102 -9.99 11.08 13.17
CA GLY A 102 -9.28 11.11 14.46
C GLY A 102 -8.21 12.21 14.54
N LEU A 103 -7.62 12.57 13.40
CA LEU A 103 -6.67 13.67 13.29
C LEU A 103 -7.33 15.04 13.09
N GLY A 104 -8.63 15.06 12.75
CA GLY A 104 -9.35 16.25 12.33
C GLY A 104 -8.89 16.79 10.96
N ILE A 105 -8.38 15.91 10.09
CA ILE A 105 -7.94 16.27 8.73
C ILE A 105 -9.16 16.20 7.80
N PRO A 106 -9.52 17.30 7.12
CA PRO A 106 -10.59 17.28 6.13
C PRO A 106 -10.31 16.27 5.02
N HIS A 107 -11.29 15.42 4.73
CA HIS A 107 -11.17 14.42 3.70
C HIS A 107 -12.52 14.16 3.03
N GLU A 108 -12.48 13.56 1.86
CA GLU A 108 -13.63 13.05 1.12
C GLU A 108 -13.41 11.56 0.89
N ASP A 109 -14.21 10.73 1.56
CA ASP A 109 -14.16 9.27 1.42
C ASP A 109 -12.73 8.67 1.61
N GLY A 110 -12.05 9.11 2.66
CA GLY A 110 -10.67 8.71 2.99
C GLY A 110 -9.57 9.40 2.18
N LEU A 111 -9.90 10.32 1.26
CA LEU A 111 -8.95 11.06 0.44
C LEU A 111 -8.81 12.50 0.91
N ILE A 112 -7.58 12.97 1.00
CA ILE A 112 -7.28 14.36 1.33
C ILE A 112 -7.38 15.16 0.02
N ASN A 113 -8.22 16.19 0.02
CA ASN A 113 -8.45 17.04 -1.15
C ASN A 113 -7.42 18.19 -1.28
N GLU A 114 -6.56 18.35 -0.29
CA GLU A 114 -5.51 19.38 -0.24
C GLU A 114 -4.13 18.75 -0.50
N ASP A 115 -3.35 19.38 -1.38
CA ASP A 115 -2.02 18.90 -1.78
C ASP A 115 -0.95 19.05 -0.68
N ASN A 116 -1.25 19.75 0.43
CA ASN A 116 -0.31 19.98 1.53
C ASN A 116 -0.92 19.65 2.89
N VAL A 117 -0.82 18.39 3.29
CA VAL A 117 -1.08 18.00 4.68
C VAL A 117 0.04 18.55 5.55
N THR A 118 -0.30 19.39 6.52
CA THR A 118 0.66 19.77 7.55
C THR A 118 0.99 18.56 8.41
N VAL A 119 2.27 18.35 8.72
CA VAL A 119 2.73 17.29 9.65
C VAL A 119 1.88 17.34 10.92
N PRO A 120 1.07 16.30 11.20
CA PRO A 120 0.17 16.31 12.35
C PRO A 120 0.94 16.23 13.67
N ASP A 121 0.32 16.70 14.75
CA ASP A 121 0.87 16.55 16.09
C ASP A 121 1.07 15.07 16.45
N ALA A 122 2.26 14.72 16.95
CA ALA A 122 2.66 13.32 17.17
C ALA A 122 1.77 12.62 18.21
N GLU A 123 1.33 13.32 19.26
CA GLU A 123 0.45 12.73 20.27
C GLU A 123 -0.95 12.48 19.69
N LYS A 124 -1.45 13.36 18.82
CA LYS A 124 -2.70 13.11 18.08
C LYS A 124 -2.58 11.91 17.14
N VAL A 125 -1.45 11.77 16.41
CA VAL A 125 -1.19 10.60 15.56
C VAL A 125 -1.21 9.32 16.35
N LYS A 126 -0.52 9.30 17.50
CA LYS A 126 -0.50 8.14 18.38
C LYS A 126 -1.90 7.79 18.91
N ALA A 127 -2.66 8.78 19.38
CA ALA A 127 -4.02 8.55 19.88
C ALA A 127 -4.96 8.02 18.78
N ALA A 128 -4.91 8.61 17.58
CA ALA A 128 -5.69 8.15 16.44
C ALA A 128 -5.28 6.73 15.99
N ALA A 129 -3.98 6.40 16.04
CA ALA A 129 -3.48 5.07 15.74
C ALA A 129 -3.95 4.00 16.74
N GLU A 130 -3.96 4.33 18.04
CA GLU A 130 -4.49 3.46 19.10
C GLU A 130 -6.00 3.26 18.94
N GLU A 131 -6.75 4.31 18.64
CA GLU A 131 -8.19 4.23 18.38
C GLU A 131 -8.49 3.36 17.15
N LEU A 132 -7.73 3.52 16.06
CA LEU A 132 -7.89 2.74 14.84
C LEU A 132 -7.61 1.25 15.09
N ALA A 133 -6.55 0.94 15.85
CA ALA A 133 -6.22 -0.42 16.25
C ALA A 133 -7.30 -1.09 17.12
N GLY A 134 -8.13 -0.32 17.83
CA GLY A 134 -9.29 -0.84 18.55
C GLY A 134 -10.50 -1.16 17.68
N LYS A 135 -10.54 -0.66 16.43
CA LYS A 135 -11.70 -0.77 15.53
C LYS A 135 -11.48 -1.72 14.35
N PHE A 136 -10.22 -1.89 13.94
CA PHE A 136 -9.87 -2.64 12.72
C PHE A 136 -8.87 -3.77 13.01
N PRO A 137 -8.82 -4.81 12.16
CA PRO A 137 -7.84 -5.88 12.30
C PRO A 137 -6.40 -5.36 12.30
N ALA A 138 -5.55 -5.90 13.19
CA ALA A 138 -4.18 -5.42 13.39
C ALA A 138 -3.32 -5.50 12.12
N ASP A 139 -3.55 -6.50 11.28
CA ASP A 139 -2.85 -6.69 10.01
C ASP A 139 -3.27 -5.70 8.92
N GLU A 140 -4.51 -5.22 8.98
CA GLU A 140 -4.99 -4.14 8.11
C GLU A 140 -4.47 -2.78 8.55
N VAL A 141 -4.48 -2.51 9.86
CA VAL A 141 -3.91 -1.29 10.45
C VAL A 141 -2.41 -1.20 10.16
N TRP A 142 -1.70 -2.33 10.32
CA TRP A 142 -0.29 -2.43 9.97
C TRP A 142 -0.03 -2.10 8.51
N LEU A 143 -0.83 -2.67 7.60
CA LEU A 143 -0.68 -2.44 6.16
C LEU A 143 -0.87 -0.95 5.84
N TYR A 144 -1.92 -0.35 6.38
CA TYR A 144 -2.25 1.06 6.16
C TYR A 144 -1.16 2.01 6.65
N PHE A 145 -0.74 1.89 7.91
CA PHE A 145 0.29 2.78 8.44
C PHE A 145 1.65 2.55 7.79
N SER A 146 1.98 1.30 7.45
CA SER A 146 3.20 1.03 6.69
C SER A 146 3.17 1.69 5.31
N THR A 147 2.01 1.70 4.65
CA THR A 147 1.82 2.39 3.37
C THR A 147 1.95 3.91 3.51
N LEU A 148 1.35 4.53 4.53
CA LEU A 148 1.51 5.98 4.78
C LEU A 148 2.97 6.38 4.98
N VAL A 149 3.69 5.68 5.87
CA VAL A 149 5.12 5.92 6.10
C VAL A 149 5.95 5.69 4.84
N SER A 150 5.59 4.68 4.03
CA SER A 150 6.26 4.41 2.77
C SER A 150 6.07 5.52 1.73
N GLN A 151 4.93 6.21 1.74
CA GLN A 151 4.60 7.25 0.76
C GLN A 151 5.19 8.60 1.15
N ASP A 152 5.09 8.95 2.42
CA ASP A 152 5.54 10.21 2.97
C ASP A 152 6.04 10.03 4.41
N PRO A 153 7.30 9.59 4.57
CA PRO A 153 7.87 9.37 5.89
C PRO A 153 8.09 10.68 6.66
N GLU A 154 8.12 11.83 6.00
CA GLU A 154 8.26 13.14 6.66
C GLU A 154 6.95 13.49 7.39
N THR A 155 5.82 13.43 6.68
CA THR A 155 4.49 13.71 7.23
C THR A 155 4.07 12.69 8.29
N TRP A 156 4.40 11.42 8.07
CA TRP A 156 3.94 10.31 8.92
C TRP A 156 5.01 9.73 9.85
N SER A 157 6.06 10.51 10.12
CA SER A 157 7.19 10.09 10.98
C SER A 157 6.76 9.58 12.36
N ALA A 158 5.71 10.15 12.95
CA ALA A 158 5.15 9.73 14.23
C ALA A 158 4.59 8.28 14.25
N LEU A 159 4.34 7.66 13.10
CA LEU A 159 3.90 6.26 13.00
C LEU A 159 5.06 5.26 13.08
N ILE A 160 6.30 5.67 12.79
CA ILE A 160 7.41 4.74 12.51
C ILE A 160 7.71 3.80 13.69
N ASP A 161 7.68 4.32 14.92
CA ASP A 161 8.04 3.57 16.12
C ASP A 161 6.83 3.02 16.89
N LEU A 162 5.62 3.13 16.33
CA LEU A 162 4.41 2.65 16.98
C LEU A 162 4.29 1.11 16.90
N PRO A 163 3.67 0.46 17.90
CA PRO A 163 3.37 -0.97 17.83
C PRO A 163 2.57 -1.37 16.58
N GLN A 164 1.70 -0.48 16.11
CA GLN A 164 0.83 -0.70 14.96
C GLN A 164 1.59 -0.76 13.63
N THR A 165 2.82 -0.24 13.53
CA THR A 165 3.68 -0.37 12.34
C THR A 165 4.64 -1.55 12.41
N GLN A 166 4.63 -2.29 13.53
CA GLN A 166 5.29 -3.59 13.59
C GLN A 166 4.42 -4.62 12.86
N PRO A 167 5.01 -5.46 11.98
CA PRO A 167 4.26 -6.53 11.35
C PRO A 167 3.61 -7.39 12.44
N PRO A 168 2.33 -7.75 12.31
CA PRO A 168 1.76 -8.73 13.22
C PRO A 168 2.63 -9.99 13.16
N GLU A 169 2.87 -10.62 14.31
CA GLU A 169 3.50 -11.93 14.32
C GLU A 169 2.76 -12.80 13.31
N ALA A 170 3.50 -13.38 12.37
CA ALA A 170 2.91 -14.28 11.40
C ALA A 170 2.12 -15.32 12.20
N ALA A 171 0.79 -15.29 12.09
CA ALA A 171 -0.03 -16.38 12.59
C ALA A 171 0.55 -17.63 11.94
N ALA A 172 1.20 -18.46 12.73
CA ALA A 172 1.76 -19.71 12.27
C ALA A 172 0.61 -20.51 11.65
N GLY A 173 0.60 -20.59 10.33
CA GLY A 173 -0.43 -21.23 9.52
C GLY A 173 0.19 -21.77 8.26
#